data_AF-A0ABD2M3U5-F1
#
_entry.id   AF-A0ABD2M3U5-F1
#
_cell.length_a   1.000
_cell.length_b   1.000
_cell.length_c   1.000
_cell.angle_alpha   90.00
_cell.angle_beta   90.00
_cell.angle_gamma   90.00
#
_symmetry.space_group_name_H-M   'P 1'
#
loop_
_entity.id
_entity.type
_entity.pdbx_description
1 polymer ?
#
loop_
_entity_poly.entity_id
_entity_poly.type
_entity_poly.pdbx_seq_one_letter_code
_entity_poly.pdbx_strand_id
1 'polypeptide(L)'
;MSIDTVHALNFVHRQEEHNRKSKIIDEENQISSIIKLNIVGPKKYNLGNLRKFIQKLNDQILKENEKLMEAKKIAKDEQEQMHERYLKQEIKNIQLDHPFQKYNIITMTNVQPLLIRHGQRLDNIEGISSDCKKQLESKKDFLLSNISDQDLPLSEMSGQEVPLTKHGFEQAKELGEWFKSIPIDQIYSSPFQRTVATANGILERRNDGIYLHIEPGLTEFYKPCQQKIEYLNQNDPYKLFKFSNSNYSSVYNKRLLELGIMGRPSLTPEELEMNAIQWLSKHFVIF
;
A
#
# COMPACT_ATOMS: atom_id res chain seq x y z
N MET A 1 17.32 -9.81 18.77
CA MET A 1 15.86 -9.81 19.03
C MET A 1 15.26 -10.97 18.26
N SER A 2 14.50 -11.87 18.90
CA SER A 2 13.84 -12.95 18.16
C SER A 2 12.70 -12.38 17.32
N ILE A 3 12.34 -13.07 16.24
CA ILE A 3 11.19 -12.75 15.39
C ILE A 3 9.92 -12.57 16.25
N ASP A 4 9.77 -13.40 17.28
CA ASP A 4 8.66 -13.32 18.24
C ASP A 4 8.64 -12.02 19.04
N THR A 5 9.81 -11.45 19.38
CA THR A 5 9.90 -10.16 20.08
C THR A 5 9.44 -9.00 19.18
N VAL A 6 9.79 -9.04 17.89
CA VAL A 6 9.37 -8.02 16.91
C VAL A 6 7.85 -8.09 16.66
N HIS A 7 7.30 -9.31 16.53
CA HIS A 7 5.86 -9.49 16.38
C HIS A 7 5.08 -9.06 17.62
N ALA A 8 5.58 -9.34 18.82
CA ALA A 8 4.98 -8.90 20.08
C ALA A 8 4.96 -7.36 20.19
N LEU A 9 6.08 -6.69 19.87
CA LEU A 9 6.15 -5.22 19.87
C LEU A 9 5.20 -4.60 18.84
N ASN A 10 5.14 -5.16 17.62
CA ASN A 10 4.21 -4.70 16.59
C ASN A 10 2.73 -4.96 16.94
N PHE A 11 2.44 -6.00 17.72
CA PHE A 11 1.09 -6.26 18.22
C PHE A 11 0.70 -5.26 19.32
N VAL A 12 1.60 -5.01 20.29
CA VAL A 12 1.38 -4.02 21.35
C VAL A 12 1.18 -2.62 20.75
N HIS A 13 2.02 -2.22 19.80
CA HIS A 13 1.90 -0.92 19.15
C HIS A 13 0.56 -0.76 18.40
N ARG A 14 0.09 -1.81 17.72
CA ARG A 14 -1.22 -1.81 17.03
C ARG A 14 -2.39 -1.75 18.01
N GLN A 15 -2.31 -2.42 19.16
CA GLN A 15 -3.32 -2.33 20.21
C GLN A 15 -3.35 -0.94 20.85
N GLU A 16 -2.19 -0.34 21.09
CA GLU A 16 -2.10 1.04 21.61
C GLU A 16 -2.66 2.07 20.62
N GLU A 17 -2.38 1.93 19.32
CA GLU A 17 -2.99 2.78 18.28
C GLU A 17 -4.51 2.59 18.23
N HIS A 18 -5.01 1.36 18.31
CA HIS A 18 -6.44 1.08 18.29
C HIS A 18 -7.15 1.70 19.50
N ASN A 19 -6.58 1.54 20.70
CA ASN A 19 -7.12 2.12 21.92
C ASN A 19 -7.08 3.66 21.89
N ARG A 20 -6.02 4.24 21.31
CA ARG A 20 -5.91 5.69 21.10
C ARG A 20 -7.00 6.21 20.15
N LYS A 21 -7.27 5.50 19.06
CA LYS A 21 -8.31 5.86 18.07
C LYS A 21 -9.71 5.77 18.68
N SER A 22 -10.02 4.68 19.40
CA SER A 22 -11.31 4.53 20.09
C SER A 22 -11.57 5.67 21.07
N LYS A 23 -10.54 6.10 21.81
CA LYS A 23 -10.66 7.19 22.78
C LYS A 23 -10.88 8.55 22.12
N ILE A 24 -10.24 8.82 20.99
CA ILE A 24 -10.44 10.07 20.22
C ILE A 24 -11.88 10.14 19.71
N ILE A 25 -12.42 9.05 19.16
CA ILE A 25 -13.81 8.97 18.67
C ILE A 25 -14.82 9.27 19.80
N ASP A 26 -14.59 8.74 21.00
CA ASP A 26 -15.44 9.03 22.15
C ASP A 26 -15.39 10.52 22.57
N GLU A 27 -14.21 11.14 22.51
CA GLU A 27 -14.01 12.56 22.82
C GLU A 27 -14.64 13.48 21.75
N GLU A 28 -14.52 13.14 20.46
CA GLU A 28 -15.17 13.86 19.37
C GLU A 28 -16.70 13.77 19.41
N ASN A 29 -17.24 12.60 19.74
CA ASN A 29 -18.68 12.41 19.92
C ASN A 29 -19.21 13.22 21.11
N GLN A 30 -18.43 13.37 22.19
CA GLN A 30 -18.77 14.26 23.29
C GLN A 30 -18.74 15.73 22.86
N ILE A 31 -17.71 16.17 22.12
CA ILE A 31 -17.61 17.55 21.60
C ILE A 31 -18.76 17.85 20.64
N SER A 32 -19.06 16.95 19.70
CA SER A 32 -20.15 17.09 18.73
C SER A 32 -21.51 17.18 19.41
N SER A 33 -21.73 16.40 20.48
CA SER A 33 -22.94 16.45 21.30
C SER A 33 -23.07 17.78 22.06
N ILE A 34 -21.97 18.32 22.59
CA ILE A 34 -21.94 19.65 23.24
C ILE A 34 -22.22 20.75 22.20
N ILE A 35 -21.67 20.66 20.99
CA ILE A 35 -21.90 21.63 19.90
C ILE A 35 -23.36 21.57 19.42
N LYS A 36 -23.94 20.38 19.24
CA LYS A 36 -25.34 20.21 18.83
C LYS A 36 -26.33 20.77 19.86
N LEU A 37 -26.02 20.68 21.16
CA LEU A 37 -26.83 21.29 22.22
C LEU A 37 -26.82 22.84 22.18
N ASN A 38 -25.88 23.48 21.48
CA ASN A 38 -25.80 24.95 21.34
C ASN A 38 -26.76 25.55 20.30
N ILE A 39 -27.39 24.74 19.44
CA ILE A 39 -28.28 25.25 18.38
C ILE A 39 -29.71 25.51 18.94
N VAL A 40 -30.03 25.00 20.13
CA VAL A 40 -31.38 25.08 20.72
C VAL A 40 -31.41 26.07 21.89
N GLY A 41 -31.36 27.37 21.56
CA GLY A 41 -31.74 28.49 22.45
C GLY A 41 -30.68 28.98 23.47
N PRO A 42 -30.81 30.22 23.96
CA PRO A 42 -29.82 30.87 24.82
C PRO A 42 -29.87 30.33 26.26
N LYS A 43 -29.31 29.14 26.49
CA LYS A 43 -28.99 28.69 27.85
C LYS A 43 -27.77 29.46 28.34
N LYS A 44 -27.85 30.05 29.55
CA LYS A 44 -26.69 30.64 30.24
C LYS A 44 -25.65 29.55 30.50
N TYR A 45 -24.63 29.47 29.65
CA TYR A 45 -23.52 28.53 29.85
C TYR A 45 -22.66 28.96 31.02
N ASN A 46 -22.29 28.00 31.86
CA ASN A 46 -21.28 28.21 32.90
C ASN A 46 -19.89 28.23 32.24
N LEU A 47 -19.46 29.42 31.82
CA LEU A 47 -18.15 29.67 31.19
C LEU A 47 -16.98 29.12 32.03
N GLY A 48 -17.15 28.99 33.35
CA GLY A 48 -16.15 28.38 34.23
C GLY A 48 -15.90 26.91 33.92
N ASN A 49 -16.94 26.14 33.60
CA ASN A 49 -16.80 24.72 33.27
C ASN A 49 -16.14 24.51 31.91
N LEU A 50 -16.50 25.32 30.91
CA LEU A 50 -15.87 25.27 29.58
C LEU A 50 -14.38 25.61 29.68
N ARG A 51 -14.02 26.64 30.44
CA ARG A 51 -12.62 27.02 30.65
C ARG A 51 -11.80 25.89 31.30
N LYS A 52 -12.36 25.21 32.31
CA LYS A 52 -11.71 24.06 32.95
C LYS A 52 -11.53 22.88 31.98
N PHE A 53 -12.50 22.62 31.11
CA PHE A 53 -12.42 21.57 30.10
C PHE A 53 -11.34 21.86 29.06
N ILE A 54 -11.32 23.09 28.51
CA ILE A 54 -10.28 23.52 27.56
C ILE A 54 -8.89 23.42 28.19
N GLN A 55 -8.74 23.84 29.45
CA GLN A 55 -7.47 23.72 30.16
C GLN A 55 -7.01 22.26 30.26
N LYS A 56 -7.93 21.35 30.65
CA LYS A 56 -7.63 19.91 30.75
C LYS A 56 -7.19 19.31 29.41
N LEU A 57 -7.83 19.69 28.29
CA LEU A 57 -7.44 19.25 26.96
C LEU A 57 -6.05 19.78 26.58
N ASN A 58 -5.77 21.05 26.85
CA ASN A 58 -4.46 21.64 26.59
C ASN A 58 -3.35 20.92 27.38
N ASP A 59 -3.59 20.61 28.64
CA ASP A 59 -2.63 19.87 29.49
C ASP A 59 -2.38 18.45 28.95
N GLN A 60 -3.42 17.77 28.43
CA GLN A 60 -3.28 16.46 27.80
C GLN A 60 -2.49 16.52 26.49
N ILE A 61 -2.77 17.52 25.64
CA ILE A 61 -2.04 17.74 24.39
C ILE A 61 -0.56 18.00 24.68
N LEU A 62 -0.26 18.82 25.70
CA LEU A 62 1.11 19.11 26.10
C LEU A 62 1.86 17.83 26.52
N LYS A 63 1.22 17.00 27.36
CA LYS A 63 1.79 15.73 27.83
C LYS A 63 2.04 14.73 26.69
N GLU A 64 1.15 14.66 25.71
CA GLU A 64 1.35 13.78 24.55
C GLU A 64 2.43 14.30 23.60
N ASN A 65 2.57 15.62 23.47
CA ASN A 65 3.67 16.23 22.70
C ASN A 65 5.03 15.97 23.35
N GLU A 66 5.13 15.99 24.68
CA GLU A 66 6.36 15.64 25.41
C GLU A 66 6.79 14.20 25.10
N LYS A 67 5.87 13.23 25.19
CA LYS A 67 6.14 11.83 24.83
C LYS A 67 6.60 11.67 23.38
N LEU A 68 5.96 12.40 22.45
CA LEU A 68 6.35 12.37 21.04
C LEU A 68 7.77 12.91 20.81
N MET A 69 8.14 13.97 21.52
CA MET A 69 9.49 14.54 21.47
C MET A 69 10.54 13.59 22.03
N GLU A 70 10.23 12.88 23.11
CA GLU A 70 11.08 11.83 23.67
C GLU A 70 11.28 10.67 22.68
N ALA A 71 10.20 10.17 22.06
CA ALA A 71 10.27 9.12 21.05
C ALA A 71 11.10 9.53 19.83
N LYS A 72 10.97 10.78 19.36
CA LYS A 72 11.79 11.32 18.27
C LYS A 72 13.27 11.39 18.63
N LYS A 73 13.58 11.73 19.88
CA LYS A 73 14.95 11.75 20.38
C LYS A 73 15.55 10.34 20.37
N ILE A 74 14.84 9.35 20.90
CA ILE A 74 15.27 7.94 20.88
C ILE A 74 15.52 7.46 19.46
N ALA A 75 14.60 7.70 18.52
CA ALA A 75 14.77 7.28 17.12
C ALA A 75 15.99 7.94 16.45
N LYS A 76 16.27 9.20 16.78
CA LYS A 76 17.46 9.90 16.31
C LYS A 76 18.74 9.30 16.89
N ASP A 77 18.76 9.02 18.18
CA ASP A 77 19.91 8.40 18.86
C ASP A 77 20.18 6.99 18.30
N GLU A 78 19.13 6.19 18.02
CA GLU A 78 19.26 4.88 17.37
C GLU A 78 19.80 4.98 15.93
N GLN A 79 19.36 5.99 15.17
CA GLN A 79 19.85 6.25 13.82
C GLN A 79 21.34 6.64 13.84
N GLU A 80 21.75 7.50 14.78
CA GLU A 80 23.15 7.89 14.96
C GLU A 80 24.00 6.68 15.37
N GLN A 81 23.54 5.85 16.30
CA GLN A 81 24.22 4.60 16.68
C GLN A 81 24.35 3.63 15.50
N MET A 82 23.30 3.48 14.68
CA MET A 82 23.36 2.64 13.48
C MET A 82 24.40 3.17 12.48
N HIS A 83 24.45 4.50 12.31
CA HIS A 83 25.44 5.15 11.46
C HIS A 83 26.88 4.97 11.98
N GLU A 84 27.11 5.09 13.28
CA GLU A 84 28.41 4.82 13.89
C GLU A 84 28.86 3.37 13.70
N ARG A 85 27.96 2.41 13.90
CA ARG A 85 28.24 0.98 13.69
C ARG A 85 28.54 0.66 12.23
N TYR A 86 27.88 1.37 11.30
CA TYR A 86 28.19 1.31 9.87
C TYR A 86 29.62 1.81 9.59
N LEU A 87 30.01 2.96 10.13
CA LEU A 87 31.35 3.54 9.95
C LEU A 87 32.44 2.65 10.56
N LYS A 88 32.16 1.98 11.70
CA LYS A 88 33.05 1.00 12.32
C LYS A 88 33.15 -0.33 11.55
N GLN A 89 32.42 -0.49 10.45
CA GLN A 89 32.33 -1.72 9.66
C GLN A 89 31.86 -2.95 10.47
N GLU A 90 31.22 -2.73 11.62
CA GLU A 90 30.58 -3.79 12.41
C GLU A 90 29.37 -4.38 11.68
N ILE A 91 28.80 -3.58 10.77
CA ILE A 91 27.79 -4.00 9.81
C ILE A 91 28.52 -4.28 8.50
N LYS A 92 28.69 -5.56 8.16
CA LYS A 92 29.28 -5.95 6.87
C LYS A 92 28.38 -5.47 5.74
N ASN A 93 28.94 -4.67 4.82
CA ASN A 93 28.28 -4.39 3.55
C ASN A 93 28.09 -5.71 2.81
N ILE A 94 26.84 -6.12 2.58
CA ILE A 94 26.54 -7.16 1.61
C ILE A 94 26.75 -6.50 0.25
N GLN A 95 27.86 -6.86 -0.40
CA GLN A 95 28.13 -6.45 -1.77
C GLN A 95 27.15 -7.22 -2.66
N LEU A 96 26.06 -6.55 -3.06
CA LEU A 96 25.20 -7.05 -4.12
C LEU A 96 25.79 -6.53 -5.44
N ASP A 97 26.33 -7.43 -6.26
CA ASP A 97 26.90 -7.15 -7.58
C ASP A 97 25.82 -6.76 -8.59
N HIS A 98 25.11 -5.65 -8.34
CA HIS A 98 24.18 -5.08 -9.29
C HIS A 98 24.35 -3.56 -9.37
N PRO A 99 24.53 -2.99 -10.58
CA PRO A 99 24.96 -1.58 -10.77
C PRO A 99 23.95 -0.50 -10.35
N PHE A 100 22.87 -0.82 -9.62
CA PHE A 100 21.75 0.12 -9.41
C PHE A 100 21.07 0.13 -8.03
N GLN A 101 21.69 -0.28 -6.91
CA GLN A 101 20.96 -0.22 -5.63
C GLN A 101 21.69 0.45 -4.46
N LYS A 102 21.08 1.56 -4.03
CA LYS A 102 21.42 2.44 -2.91
C LYS A 102 20.53 2.16 -1.68
N TYR A 103 20.00 0.94 -1.55
CA TYR A 103 19.08 0.56 -0.47
C TYR A 103 19.64 -0.61 0.32
N ASN A 104 19.94 -0.35 1.60
CA ASN A 104 20.35 -1.35 2.56
C ASN A 104 19.14 -2.20 2.95
N ILE A 105 18.92 -3.33 2.27
CA ILE A 105 18.01 -4.37 2.76
C ILE A 105 18.85 -5.37 3.55
N ILE A 106 18.66 -5.39 4.87
CA ILE A 106 19.25 -6.38 5.76
C ILE A 106 18.45 -7.68 5.60
N THR A 107 18.99 -8.69 4.91
CA THR A 107 18.42 -10.05 4.93
C THR A 107 19.18 -10.90 5.94
N MET A 108 18.52 -11.30 7.02
CA MET A 108 19.06 -12.19 8.06
C MET A 108 18.81 -13.69 7.78
N THR A 109 18.47 -14.07 6.55
CA THR A 109 18.09 -15.45 6.20
C THR A 109 18.76 -15.89 4.90
N ASN A 110 19.02 -17.20 4.75
CA ASN A 110 19.50 -17.83 3.51
C ASN A 110 18.50 -17.76 2.34
N VAL A 111 17.53 -16.85 2.41
CA VAL A 111 16.52 -16.63 1.39
C VAL A 111 17.10 -15.64 0.38
N GLN A 112 17.27 -16.07 -0.86
CA GLN A 112 17.69 -15.18 -1.95
C GLN A 112 16.45 -14.57 -2.60
N PRO A 113 16.17 -13.26 -2.39
CA PRO A 113 15.08 -12.62 -3.09
C PRO A 113 15.44 -12.52 -4.57
N LEU A 114 14.48 -12.86 -5.44
CA LEU A 114 14.61 -12.66 -6.88
C LEU A 114 13.63 -11.58 -7.33
N LEU A 115 14.17 -10.58 -8.03
CA LEU A 115 13.39 -9.46 -8.55
C LEU A 115 13.18 -9.64 -10.05
N ILE A 116 11.91 -9.68 -10.45
CA ILE A 116 11.51 -9.91 -11.85
C ILE A 116 10.71 -8.70 -12.32
N ARG A 117 11.06 -8.18 -13.50
CA ARG A 117 10.26 -7.16 -14.18
C ARG A 117 9.12 -7.81 -14.95
N HIS A 118 7.98 -7.12 -15.06
CA HIS A 118 6.89 -7.56 -15.92
C HIS A 118 7.34 -7.76 -17.39
N GLY A 119 6.62 -8.60 -18.13
CA GLY A 119 6.82 -8.79 -19.58
C GLY A 119 6.56 -7.53 -20.41
N GLN A 120 6.71 -7.64 -21.73
CA GLN A 120 6.46 -6.54 -22.66
C GLN A 120 5.05 -5.98 -22.51
N ARG A 121 4.95 -4.66 -22.31
CA ARG A 121 3.69 -3.92 -22.20
C ARG A 121 3.17 -3.51 -23.58
N LEU A 122 1.86 -3.35 -23.69
CA LEU A 122 1.19 -2.95 -24.94
C LEU A 122 1.61 -1.56 -25.44
N ASP A 123 1.95 -0.63 -24.54
CA ASP A 123 2.43 0.71 -24.88
C ASP A 123 3.90 0.76 -25.34
N ASN A 124 4.64 -0.35 -25.24
CA ASN A 124 6.04 -0.45 -25.67
C ASN A 124 6.21 -1.01 -27.10
N ILE A 125 5.13 -1.21 -27.86
CA ILE A 125 5.24 -1.60 -29.27
C ILE A 125 5.56 -0.33 -30.08
N GLU A 126 6.72 -0.33 -30.75
CA GLU A 126 7.13 0.77 -31.63
C GLU A 126 6.05 1.10 -32.66
N GLY A 127 5.77 2.40 -32.86
CA GLY A 127 4.78 2.89 -33.83
C GLY A 127 3.38 3.19 -33.26
N ILE A 128 3.14 2.93 -31.98
CA ILE A 128 1.91 3.32 -31.28
C ILE A 128 2.12 4.72 -30.67
N SER A 129 1.85 5.78 -31.45
CA SER A 129 1.96 7.18 -30.98
C SER A 129 0.88 7.51 -29.94
N SER A 130 0.96 8.68 -29.29
CA SER A 130 -0.07 9.18 -28.36
C SER A 130 -1.49 9.27 -28.97
N ASP A 131 -1.61 9.32 -30.30
CA ASP A 131 -2.89 9.28 -31.02
C ASP A 131 -3.55 7.89 -31.01
N CYS A 132 -2.77 6.85 -30.69
CA CYS A 132 -3.24 5.47 -30.64
C CYS A 132 -4.13 5.18 -29.43
N LYS A 133 -4.33 6.11 -28.48
CA LYS A 133 -5.40 5.94 -27.47
C LYS A 133 -6.79 5.79 -28.11
N LYS A 134 -7.07 6.56 -29.18
CA LYS A 134 -8.31 6.43 -29.97
C LYS A 134 -8.35 5.15 -30.81
N GLN A 135 -7.18 4.67 -31.23
CA GLN A 135 -7.08 3.39 -31.95
C GLN A 135 -7.09 2.17 -31.01
N LEU A 136 -6.70 2.31 -29.74
CA LEU A 136 -6.80 1.26 -28.72
C LEU A 136 -8.27 1.02 -28.37
N GLU A 137 -9.07 2.08 -28.33
CA GLU A 137 -10.54 1.99 -28.24
C GLU A 137 -11.15 1.33 -29.49
N SER A 138 -10.70 1.69 -30.69
CA SER A 138 -11.22 1.09 -31.93
C SER A 138 -10.69 -0.33 -32.21
N LYS A 139 -9.56 -0.72 -31.61
CA LYS A 139 -8.95 -2.06 -31.70
C LYS A 139 -9.16 -2.89 -30.45
N LYS A 140 -9.96 -2.40 -29.49
CA LYS A 140 -10.33 -3.15 -28.29
C LYS A 140 -10.88 -4.52 -28.69
N ASP A 141 -11.74 -4.55 -29.71
CA ASP A 141 -12.33 -5.78 -30.28
C ASP A 141 -11.29 -6.69 -30.98
N PHE A 142 -10.26 -6.12 -31.63
CA PHE A 142 -9.18 -6.89 -32.29
C PHE A 142 -8.12 -7.41 -31.30
N LEU A 143 -7.93 -6.71 -30.18
CA LEU A 143 -7.05 -7.15 -29.08
C LEU A 143 -7.76 -8.22 -28.25
N LEU A 144 -9.07 -8.07 -28.01
CA LEU A 144 -9.93 -9.08 -27.38
C LEU A 144 -9.97 -10.38 -28.19
N SER A 145 -9.89 -10.34 -29.52
CA SER A 145 -9.84 -11.57 -30.34
C SER A 145 -8.50 -12.31 -30.29
N ASN A 146 -7.44 -11.72 -29.71
CA ASN A 146 -6.09 -12.31 -29.64
C ASN A 146 -5.63 -12.63 -28.21
N ILE A 147 -6.38 -12.20 -27.19
CA ILE A 147 -6.24 -12.64 -25.80
C ILE A 147 -7.17 -13.84 -25.67
N SER A 148 -6.63 -15.05 -25.51
CA SER A 148 -7.45 -16.28 -25.41
C SER A 148 -8.48 -16.16 -24.29
N ASP A 149 -9.77 -16.30 -24.59
CA ASP A 149 -10.97 -16.61 -23.76
C ASP A 149 -11.06 -16.12 -22.29
N GLN A 150 -10.12 -15.31 -21.82
CA GLN A 150 -10.10 -14.76 -20.49
C GLN A 150 -10.59 -13.33 -20.60
N ASP A 151 -11.90 -13.19 -20.39
CA ASP A 151 -12.65 -11.95 -20.24
C ASP A 151 -12.05 -11.09 -19.12
N LEU A 152 -10.91 -10.44 -19.38
CA LEU A 152 -10.35 -9.44 -18.49
C LEU A 152 -11.19 -8.15 -18.67
N PRO A 153 -11.95 -7.73 -17.63
CA PRO A 153 -12.71 -6.50 -17.68
C PRO A 153 -11.69 -5.37 -17.80
N LEU A 154 -11.68 -4.76 -18.98
CA LEU A 154 -11.00 -3.51 -19.24
C LEU A 154 -11.77 -2.42 -18.47
N SER A 155 -11.56 -2.35 -17.14
CA SER A 155 -11.87 -1.15 -16.38
C SER A 155 -11.21 0.03 -17.09
N GLU A 156 -11.91 1.16 -17.22
CA GLU A 156 -11.43 2.38 -17.89
C GLU A 156 -9.91 2.50 -17.76
N MET A 157 -9.20 2.26 -18.87
CA MET A 157 -7.75 2.14 -18.84
C MET A 157 -7.17 3.50 -18.49
N SER A 158 -6.86 3.67 -17.21
CA SER A 158 -5.96 4.73 -16.77
C SER A 158 -4.68 4.60 -17.58
N GLY A 159 -4.00 5.71 -17.88
CA GLY A 159 -2.74 5.66 -18.62
C GLY A 159 -1.63 4.84 -17.92
N GLN A 160 -1.86 4.44 -16.67
CA GLN A 160 -0.94 3.65 -15.84
C GLN A 160 -1.20 2.14 -15.95
N GLU A 161 -2.43 1.73 -16.25
CA GLU A 161 -2.85 0.33 -16.26
C GLU A 161 -2.74 -0.28 -17.67
N VAL A 162 -1.50 -0.39 -18.16
CA VAL A 162 -1.24 -0.99 -19.47
C VAL A 162 -1.00 -2.51 -19.35
N PRO A 163 -1.75 -3.36 -20.08
CA PRO A 163 -1.59 -4.81 -20.05
C PRO A 163 -0.34 -5.27 -20.80
N LEU A 164 -0.05 -6.58 -20.71
CA LEU A 164 0.99 -7.22 -21.51
C LEU A 164 0.57 -7.37 -22.97
N THR A 165 1.56 -7.40 -23.87
CA THR A 165 1.37 -7.88 -25.24
C THR A 165 1.27 -9.41 -25.25
N LYS A 166 0.84 -10.00 -26.37
CA LYS A 166 0.96 -11.45 -26.60
C LYS A 166 2.39 -11.94 -26.34
N HIS A 167 3.38 -11.21 -26.85
CA HIS A 167 4.79 -11.53 -26.60
C HIS A 167 5.16 -11.40 -25.11
N GLY A 168 4.62 -10.42 -24.39
CA GLY A 168 4.80 -10.29 -22.94
C GLY A 168 4.24 -11.47 -22.14
N PHE A 169 3.12 -12.05 -22.59
CA PHE A 169 2.59 -13.31 -22.02
C PHE A 169 3.48 -14.52 -22.36
N GLU A 170 4.01 -14.59 -23.58
CA GLU A 170 4.96 -15.65 -23.98
C GLU A 170 6.25 -15.58 -23.13
N GLN A 171 6.81 -14.39 -22.94
CA GLN A 171 7.96 -14.15 -22.04
C GLN A 171 7.69 -14.65 -20.61
N ALA A 172 6.51 -14.36 -20.07
CA ALA A 172 6.12 -14.83 -18.73
C ALA A 172 6.05 -16.36 -18.65
N LYS A 173 5.55 -17.02 -19.70
CA LYS A 173 5.46 -18.48 -19.80
C LYS A 173 6.84 -19.12 -19.94
N GLU A 174 7.71 -18.59 -20.80
CA GLU A 174 9.09 -19.06 -20.96
C GLU A 174 9.88 -18.91 -19.65
N LEU A 175 9.69 -17.79 -18.97
CA LEU A 175 10.27 -17.58 -17.65
C LEU A 175 9.74 -18.60 -16.63
N GLY A 176 8.43 -18.89 -16.65
CA GLY A 176 7.83 -19.97 -15.86
C GLY A 176 8.46 -21.35 -16.10
N GLU A 177 8.75 -21.69 -17.36
CA GLU A 177 9.46 -22.93 -17.70
C GLU A 177 10.86 -22.98 -17.08
N TRP A 178 11.61 -21.88 -17.12
CA TRP A 178 12.91 -21.78 -16.46
C TRP A 178 12.81 -21.94 -14.94
N PHE A 179 11.77 -21.38 -14.33
CA PHE A 179 11.57 -21.49 -12.88
C PHE A 179 11.17 -22.88 -12.39
N LYS A 180 10.72 -23.81 -13.25
CA LYS A 180 10.20 -25.14 -12.81
C LYS A 180 11.12 -25.90 -11.86
N SER A 181 12.44 -25.81 -12.07
CA SER A 181 13.44 -26.49 -11.25
C SER A 181 13.91 -25.68 -10.05
N ILE A 182 13.51 -24.41 -9.95
CA ILE A 182 13.93 -23.50 -8.89
C ILE A 182 12.90 -23.58 -7.75
N PRO A 183 13.33 -23.90 -6.52
CA PRO A 183 12.46 -23.86 -5.36
C PRO A 183 12.09 -22.40 -5.07
N ILE A 184 10.79 -22.15 -4.96
CA ILE A 184 10.22 -20.85 -4.61
C ILE A 184 9.32 -21.10 -3.41
N ASP A 185 9.43 -20.28 -2.37
CA ASP A 185 8.54 -20.41 -1.22
C ASP A 185 7.32 -19.50 -1.36
N GLN A 186 7.51 -18.30 -1.88
CA GLN A 186 6.50 -17.25 -1.95
C GLN A 186 6.69 -16.39 -3.20
N ILE A 187 5.59 -15.91 -3.79
CA ILE A 187 5.61 -14.95 -4.89
C ILE A 187 4.80 -13.73 -4.49
N TYR A 188 5.41 -12.56 -4.66
CA TYR A 188 4.77 -11.26 -4.46
C TYR A 188 4.77 -10.51 -5.78
N SER A 189 3.69 -9.77 -6.05
CA SER A 189 3.61 -8.91 -7.23
C SER A 189 2.99 -7.57 -6.90
N SER A 190 3.41 -6.56 -7.65
CA SER A 190 2.77 -5.26 -7.69
C SER A 190 1.30 -5.41 -8.14
N PRO A 191 0.38 -4.54 -7.71
CA PRO A 191 -1.03 -4.65 -8.05
C PRO A 191 -1.36 -4.32 -9.52
N PHE A 192 -0.39 -3.90 -10.33
CA PHE A 192 -0.59 -3.65 -11.75
C PHE A 192 -0.96 -4.92 -12.52
N GLN A 193 -1.94 -4.84 -13.40
CA GLN A 193 -2.39 -5.97 -14.22
C GLN A 193 -1.23 -6.64 -14.96
N ARG A 194 -0.26 -5.86 -15.48
CA ARG A 194 0.93 -6.39 -16.16
C ARG A 194 1.83 -7.24 -15.26
N THR A 195 2.01 -6.86 -14.00
CA THR A 195 2.85 -7.59 -13.04
C THR A 195 2.12 -8.82 -12.51
N VAL A 196 0.81 -8.71 -12.28
CA VAL A 196 -0.02 -9.85 -11.88
C VAL A 196 -0.12 -10.89 -13.01
N ALA A 197 -0.31 -10.45 -14.25
CA ALA A 197 -0.32 -11.30 -15.44
C ALA A 197 1.03 -12.01 -15.66
N THR A 198 2.15 -11.30 -15.49
CA THR A 198 3.49 -11.91 -15.59
C THR A 198 3.66 -13.00 -14.53
N ALA A 199 3.31 -12.72 -13.27
CA ALA A 199 3.41 -13.69 -12.19
C ALA A 199 2.48 -14.91 -12.39
N ASN A 200 1.28 -14.71 -12.93
CA ASN A 200 0.38 -15.81 -13.29
C ASN A 200 0.95 -16.66 -14.42
N GLY A 201 1.55 -16.06 -15.46
CA GLY A 201 2.21 -16.81 -16.54
C GLY A 201 3.37 -17.67 -16.04
N ILE A 202 4.10 -17.20 -15.02
CA ILE A 202 5.13 -18.00 -14.33
C ILE A 202 4.48 -19.17 -13.57
N LEU A 203 3.43 -18.89 -12.78
CA LEU A 203 2.72 -19.89 -11.97
C LEU A 203 1.95 -20.93 -12.80
N GLU A 204 1.47 -20.58 -14.00
CA GLU A 204 0.82 -21.52 -14.93
C GLU A 204 1.71 -22.71 -15.30
N ARG A 205 3.03 -22.50 -15.28
CA ARG A 205 4.02 -23.54 -15.59
C ARG A 205 4.47 -24.29 -14.35
N ARG A 206 3.98 -23.93 -13.17
CA ARG A 206 4.29 -24.59 -11.89
C ARG A 206 3.10 -25.41 -11.39
N ASN A 207 3.40 -26.42 -10.60
CA ASN A 207 2.42 -27.36 -10.03
C ASN A 207 2.65 -27.61 -8.53
N ASP A 208 3.33 -26.69 -7.86
CA ASP A 208 3.72 -26.76 -6.45
C ASP A 208 2.70 -26.13 -5.49
N GLY A 209 1.58 -25.60 -6.02
CA GLY A 209 0.50 -25.06 -5.20
C GLY A 209 0.80 -23.69 -4.57
N ILE A 210 1.84 -22.99 -5.06
CA ILE A 210 2.15 -21.63 -4.61
C ILE A 210 1.10 -20.66 -5.15
N TYR A 211 0.65 -19.76 -4.29
CA TYR A 211 -0.23 -18.67 -4.66
C TYR A 211 0.50 -17.34 -4.73
N LEU A 212 -0.03 -16.43 -5.53
CA LEU A 212 0.46 -15.08 -5.72
C LEU A 212 -0.11 -14.13 -4.66
N HIS A 213 0.76 -13.44 -3.94
CA HIS A 213 0.39 -12.36 -3.03
C HIS A 213 0.51 -11.01 -3.74
N ILE A 214 -0.58 -10.25 -3.76
CA ILE A 214 -0.59 -8.92 -4.38
C ILE A 214 -0.24 -7.89 -3.31
N GLU A 215 0.92 -7.26 -3.44
CA GLU A 215 1.46 -6.30 -2.47
C GLU A 215 1.51 -4.89 -3.06
N PRO A 216 0.59 -3.99 -2.65
CA PRO A 216 0.61 -2.59 -3.05
C PRO A 216 1.93 -1.87 -2.77
N GLY A 217 2.69 -2.26 -1.75
CA GLY A 217 4.00 -1.68 -1.47
C GLY A 217 5.04 -1.87 -2.59
N LEU A 218 4.77 -2.76 -3.56
CA LEU A 218 5.63 -3.03 -4.71
C LEU A 218 5.24 -2.21 -5.95
N THR A 219 4.42 -1.16 -5.82
CA THR A 219 4.12 -0.25 -6.93
C THR A 219 5.36 0.51 -7.42
N GLU A 220 5.37 0.84 -8.71
CA GLU A 220 6.39 1.73 -9.27
C GLU A 220 6.37 3.11 -8.61
N PHE A 221 7.52 3.79 -8.60
CA PHE A 221 7.61 5.14 -8.05
C PHE A 221 6.92 6.13 -8.98
N TYR A 222 5.82 6.71 -8.52
CA TYR A 222 5.16 7.82 -9.21
C TYR A 222 5.78 9.15 -8.78
N LYS A 223 6.01 10.03 -9.75
CA LYS A 223 6.37 11.41 -9.42
C LYS A 223 5.21 12.03 -8.63
N PRO A 224 5.46 12.91 -7.64
CA PRO A 224 4.41 13.53 -6.82
C PRO A 224 3.28 14.22 -7.61
N CYS A 225 3.53 14.60 -8.87
CA CYS A 225 2.55 15.21 -9.77
C CYS A 225 1.67 14.22 -10.55
N GLN A 226 1.93 12.91 -10.48
CA GLN A 226 1.09 11.86 -11.08
C GLN A 226 0.16 11.30 -9.99
N GLN A 227 -0.84 12.09 -9.62
CA GLN A 227 -1.56 11.97 -8.33
C GLN A 227 -2.61 10.87 -8.23
N LYS A 228 -2.92 10.14 -9.29
CA LYS A 228 -3.95 9.08 -9.20
C LYS A 228 -3.31 7.75 -9.49
N ILE A 229 -3.17 6.92 -8.44
CA ILE A 229 -2.70 5.55 -8.57
C ILE A 229 -3.92 4.68 -8.84
N GLU A 230 -4.12 4.34 -10.11
CA GLU A 230 -5.28 3.58 -10.55
C GLU A 230 -4.88 2.15 -10.90
N TYR A 231 -4.46 1.37 -9.89
CA TYR A 231 -4.40 -0.09 -10.03
C TYR A 231 -5.71 -0.75 -9.57
N LEU A 232 -5.92 -1.99 -10.03
CA LEU A 232 -7.07 -2.84 -9.75
C LEU A 232 -7.55 -2.69 -8.30
N ASN A 233 -8.81 -2.32 -8.10
CA ASN A 233 -9.40 -2.29 -6.77
C ASN A 233 -9.33 -3.70 -6.18
N GLN A 234 -8.94 -3.80 -4.89
CA GLN A 234 -8.54 -5.05 -4.22
C GLN A 234 -9.50 -6.24 -4.38
N ASN A 235 -10.77 -6.01 -4.74
CA ASN A 235 -11.77 -7.06 -4.90
C ASN A 235 -11.80 -7.73 -6.29
N ASP A 236 -11.13 -7.16 -7.29
CA ASP A 236 -11.17 -7.64 -8.68
C ASP A 236 -9.99 -8.56 -9.11
N PRO A 237 -8.72 -8.32 -8.72
CA PRO A 237 -7.60 -9.08 -9.28
C PRO A 237 -7.65 -10.57 -8.91
N TYR A 238 -8.29 -10.92 -7.79
CA TYR A 238 -8.49 -12.31 -7.37
C TYR A 238 -9.47 -13.08 -8.26
N LYS A 239 -10.36 -12.38 -8.97
CA LYS A 239 -11.29 -13.00 -9.91
C LYS A 239 -10.66 -13.18 -11.30
N LEU A 240 -9.79 -12.25 -11.66
CA LEU A 240 -9.17 -12.19 -12.98
C LEU A 240 -8.00 -13.15 -13.15
N PHE A 241 -7.34 -13.46 -12.05
CA PHE A 241 -6.10 -14.22 -12.06
C PHE A 241 -6.19 -15.42 -11.14
N LYS A 242 -6.17 -16.61 -11.76
CA LYS A 242 -6.39 -17.91 -11.13
C LYS A 242 -5.52 -18.16 -9.89
N PHE A 243 -4.28 -17.70 -9.90
CA PHE A 243 -3.30 -18.02 -8.85
C PHE A 243 -3.23 -16.97 -7.74
N SER A 244 -4.06 -15.93 -7.78
CA SER A 244 -4.03 -14.86 -6.77
C SER A 244 -4.61 -15.34 -5.43
N ASN A 245 -3.88 -15.10 -4.33
CA ASN A 245 -4.30 -15.46 -2.98
C ASN A 245 -5.28 -14.45 -2.38
N SER A 246 -6.58 -14.75 -2.42
CA SER A 246 -7.62 -13.88 -1.83
C SER A 246 -7.52 -13.73 -0.30
N ASN A 247 -6.79 -14.61 0.39
CA ASN A 247 -6.61 -14.54 1.84
C ASN A 247 -5.35 -13.75 2.26
N TYR A 248 -4.60 -13.22 1.30
CA TYR A 248 -3.40 -12.42 1.61
C TYR A 248 -3.78 -11.06 2.19
N SER A 249 -3.23 -10.75 3.37
CA SER A 249 -3.32 -9.42 3.99
C SER A 249 -2.08 -8.60 3.61
N SER A 250 -2.24 -7.64 2.72
CA SER A 250 -1.15 -6.75 2.29
C SER A 250 -0.54 -5.97 3.44
N VAL A 251 0.78 -5.75 3.37
CA VAL A 251 1.52 -4.92 4.32
C VAL A 251 1.16 -3.46 4.12
N TYR A 252 1.08 -3.02 2.86
CA TYR A 252 0.64 -1.67 2.51
C TYR A 252 -0.79 -1.68 2.01
N ASN A 253 -1.65 -0.91 2.67
CA ASN A 253 -2.99 -0.65 2.17
C ASN A 253 -2.93 0.42 1.05
N LYS A 254 -3.69 0.24 -0.04
CA LYS A 254 -3.85 1.22 -1.12
C LYS A 254 -4.08 2.65 -0.60
N ARG A 255 -4.95 2.79 0.40
CA ARG A 255 -5.24 4.09 1.03
C ARG A 255 -4.01 4.71 1.69
N LEU A 256 -3.15 3.91 2.34
CA LEU A 256 -1.91 4.42 2.94
C LEU A 256 -0.91 4.87 1.87
N LEU A 257 -0.85 4.18 0.74
CA LEU A 257 -0.01 4.58 -0.40
C LEU A 257 -0.53 5.85 -1.08
N GLU A 258 -1.84 5.96 -1.28
CA GLU A 258 -2.48 7.18 -1.79
C GLU A 258 -2.18 8.37 -0.86
N LEU A 259 -2.28 8.19 0.46
CA LEU A 259 -1.94 9.20 1.45
C LEU A 259 -0.44 9.56 1.48
N GLY A 260 0.44 8.65 1.07
CA GLY A 260 1.89 8.88 1.00
C GLY A 260 2.36 9.56 -0.29
N ILE A 261 1.71 9.25 -1.43
CA ILE A 261 2.08 9.73 -2.78
C ILE A 261 1.43 11.07 -3.11
N MET A 262 0.21 11.31 -2.63
CA MET A 262 -0.36 12.65 -2.59
C MET A 262 0.41 13.43 -1.53
N GLY A 263 1.54 14.04 -1.92
CA GLY A 263 2.18 15.06 -1.11
C GLY A 263 1.10 16.00 -0.57
N ARG A 264 0.91 15.98 0.75
CA ARG A 264 -0.05 16.80 1.49
C ARG A 264 -0.23 18.19 0.86
N PRO A 265 -1.44 18.65 0.52
CA PRO A 265 -2.03 19.69 1.35
C PRO A 265 -2.35 19.07 2.71
N SER A 266 -2.12 19.79 3.80
CA SER A 266 -2.48 19.32 5.14
C SER A 266 -3.98 19.08 5.21
N LEU A 267 -4.44 17.86 4.90
CA LEU A 267 -5.74 17.42 5.34
C LEU A 267 -5.69 17.42 6.86
N THR A 268 -6.61 18.12 7.50
CA THR A 268 -6.69 18.06 8.96
C THR A 268 -7.10 16.64 9.35
N PRO A 269 -6.75 16.19 10.56
CA PRO A 269 -7.26 14.93 11.09
C PRO A 269 -8.79 14.77 10.91
N GLU A 270 -9.55 15.87 11.04
CA GLU A 270 -11.01 15.86 10.83
C GLU A 270 -11.42 15.50 9.39
N GLU A 271 -10.68 15.93 8.36
CA GLU A 271 -11.01 15.62 6.97
C GLU A 271 -10.72 14.15 6.63
N LEU A 272 -9.71 13.56 7.26
CA LEU A 272 -9.41 12.12 7.12
C LEU A 272 -10.50 11.25 7.79
N GLU A 273 -10.97 11.71 8.94
CA GLU A 273 -12.02 11.08 9.75
C GLU A 273 -13.38 11.14 9.05
N MET A 274 -13.76 12.32 8.54
CA MET A 274 -15.03 12.50 7.84
C MET A 274 -15.14 11.63 6.57
N ASN A 275 -14.03 11.47 5.85
CA ASN A 275 -13.95 10.57 4.68
C ASN A 275 -14.02 9.09 5.06
N ALA A 276 -13.46 8.69 6.21
CA ALA A 276 -13.58 7.32 6.72
C ALA A 276 -15.03 7.01 7.17
N ILE A 277 -15.69 7.96 7.83
CA ILE A 277 -17.07 7.84 8.32
C ILE A 277 -18.07 7.77 7.15
N GLN A 278 -17.90 8.61 6.11
CA GLN A 278 -18.73 8.53 4.90
C GLN A 278 -18.56 7.21 4.13
N TRP A 279 -17.38 6.60 4.20
CA TRP A 279 -17.14 5.31 3.57
C TRP A 279 -17.82 4.17 4.35
N LEU A 280 -17.68 4.17 5.68
CA LEU A 280 -18.29 3.18 6.56
C LEU A 280 -19.82 3.24 6.50
N SER A 281 -20.42 4.44 6.48
CA SER A 281 -21.88 4.60 6.41
C SER A 281 -22.51 4.20 5.08
N LYS A 282 -21.72 4.17 3.98
CA LYS A 282 -22.18 3.71 2.67
C LYS A 282 -22.05 2.21 2.44
N HIS A 283 -21.16 1.53 3.18
CA HIS A 283 -20.81 0.13 2.90
C HIS A 283 -21.14 -0.82 4.06
N PHE A 284 -21.52 -0.30 5.22
CA PHE A 284 -22.01 -1.09 6.34
C PHE A 284 -23.39 -0.57 6.78
N VAL A 285 -24.41 -1.43 6.66
CA VAL A 285 -25.64 -1.27 7.44
C VAL A 285 -25.32 -1.82 8.82
N ILE A 286 -25.13 -0.91 9.78
CA ILE A 286 -24.90 -1.27 11.19
C ILE A 286 -26.29 -1.43 11.83
N PHE A 287 -26.61 -2.64 12.31
CA PHE A 287 -27.72 -2.89 13.22
C PHE A 287 -27.38 -2.37 14.62
#